data_AF-A0A420DEH5-F1
#
_entry.id   AF-A0A420DEH5-F1
#
_cell.length_a   1.000
_cell.length_b   1.000
_cell.length_c   1.000
_cell.angle_alpha   90.00
_cell.angle_beta   90.00
_cell.angle_gamma   90.00
#
_symmetry.space_group_name_H-M   'P 1'
#
loop_
_entity.id
_entity.type
_entity.pdbx_description
1 polymer ?
#
loop_
_entity_poly.entity_id
_entity_poly.type
_entity_poly.pdbx_seq_one_letter_code
_entity_poly.pdbx_strand_id
1 'polypeptide(L)' 'MTFEQIKEKIEYGDYNLLQKILNSPTVAAARMKFLRGDADAINAMQAIQENREEFIKKYQPQTT' A
#
# COMPACT_ATOMS: atom_id res chain seq x y z
N MET A 1 -11.86 -1.78 -3.93
CA MET A 1 -11.35 -2.96 -4.68
C MET A 1 -11.63 -4.23 -3.88
N THR A 2 -11.71 -5.41 -4.49
CA THR A 2 -11.73 -6.66 -3.71
C THR A 2 -10.33 -6.93 -3.13
N PHE A 3 -10.24 -7.74 -2.07
CA PHE A 3 -8.94 -8.08 -1.46
C PHE A 3 -7.95 -8.70 -2.45
N GLU A 4 -8.42 -9.57 -3.35
CA GLU A 4 -7.59 -10.18 -4.39
C GLU A 4 -7.15 -9.16 -5.45
N GLN A 5 -8.01 -8.21 -5.83
CA GLN A 5 -7.61 -7.11 -6.71
C GLN A 5 -6.56 -6.19 -6.06
N ILE A 6 -6.65 -5.95 -4.75
CA ILE A 6 -5.65 -5.19 -4.02
C ILE A 6 -4.32 -5.93 -4.07
N LYS A 7 -4.30 -7.24 -3.79
CA LYS A 7 -3.07 -8.06 -3.83
C LYS A 7 -2.33 -7.99 -5.17
N GLU A 8 -3.06 -8.03 -6.29
CA GLU A 8 -2.48 -8.01 -7.63
C GLU A 8 -1.75 -6.70 -7.97
N LYS A 9 -2.14 -5.59 -7.33
CA LYS A 9 -1.61 -4.24 -7.60
C LYS A 9 -0.57 -3.76 -6.59
N ILE A 10 -0.15 -4.62 -5.65
CA ILE A 10 0.82 -4.25 -4.62
C ILE A 10 2.21 -4.12 -5.24
N GLU A 11 2.83 -2.97 -4.98
CA GLU A 11 4.25 -2.76 -5.19
C GLU A 11 5.02 -2.99 -3.88
N TYR A 12 6.29 -3.37 -3.97
CA TYR A 12 7.12 -3.61 -2.78
C TYR A 12 7.17 -2.39 -1.84
N GLY A 13 7.15 -1.18 -2.42
CA GLY A 13 7.11 0.08 -1.68
C GLY A 13 5.85 0.28 -0.83
N ASP A 14 4.73 -0.33 -1.19
CA ASP A 14 3.45 -0.15 -0.49
C ASP A 14 3.51 -0.72 0.92
N TYR A 15 4.21 -1.84 1.14
CA TYR A 15 4.35 -2.41 2.48
C TYR A 15 5.18 -1.52 3.42
N ASN A 16 6.09 -0.71 2.90
CA ASN A 16 6.83 0.26 3.70
C ASN A 16 5.92 1.40 4.16
N LEU A 17 5.02 1.88 3.29
CA LEU A 17 4.03 2.88 3.66
C LEU A 17 3.00 2.30 4.63
N LEU A 18 2.54 1.08 4.38
CA LEU A 18 1.60 0.38 5.25
C LEU A 18 2.18 0.21 6.66
N GLN A 19 3.46 -0.15 6.78
CA GLN A 19 4.14 -0.27 8.06
C GLN A 19 4.10 1.04 8.86
N LYS A 20 4.36 2.18 8.21
CA LYS A 20 4.32 3.50 8.84
C LYS A 20 2.90 3.88 9.27
N ILE A 21 1.90 3.64 8.41
CA ILE A 21 0.49 3.95 8.69
C ILE A 21 -0.04 3.14 9.87
N LEU A 22 0.23 1.83 9.87
CA LEU A 22 -0.22 0.93 10.94
C LEU A 22 0.63 1.00 12.20
N ASN A 23 1.64 1.90 12.25
CA ASN A 23 2.66 1.97 13.28
C ASN A 23 3.19 0.58 13.69
N SER A 24 3.44 -0.27 12.69
CA SER A 24 3.83 -1.66 12.92
C SER A 24 5.34 -1.75 13.14
N PRO A 25 5.82 -2.68 14.00
CA PRO A 25 7.22 -2.74 14.38
C PRO A 25 8.15 -3.09 13.21
N THR A 26 7.65 -3.83 12.21
CA THR A 26 8.40 -4.20 11.01
C THR A 26 7.49 -4.23 9.78
N VAL A 27 8.09 -4.13 8.60
CA VAL A 27 7.39 -4.29 7.31
C VAL A 27 6.77 -5.68 7.20
N ALA A 28 7.45 -6.72 7.69
CA ALA A 28 6.93 -8.08 7.74
C ALA A 28 5.68 -8.19 8.60
N ALA A 29 5.63 -7.51 9.76
CA ALA A 29 4.46 -7.49 10.62
C ALA A 29 3.25 -6.82 9.94
N ALA A 30 3.47 -5.68 9.27
CA ALA A 30 2.42 -5.00 8.50
C ALA A 30 1.90 -5.86 7.34
N ARG A 31 2.81 -6.51 6.60
CA ARG A 31 2.47 -7.46 5.53
C ARG A 31 1.63 -8.63 6.07
N MET A 32 2.00 -9.21 7.21
CA MET A 32 1.23 -10.30 7.83
C MET A 32 -0.18 -9.85 8.25
N LYS A 33 -0.35 -8.63 8.78
CA LYS A 33 -1.69 -8.08 9.08
C LYS A 33 -2.55 -8.02 7.82
N PHE A 34 -2.03 -7.42 6.75
CA PHE A 34 -2.73 -7.36 5.47
C PHE A 34 -3.11 -8.76 4.94
N LEU A 35 -2.15 -9.70 4.91
CA LEU A 35 -2.39 -11.05 4.40
C LEU A 35 -3.40 -11.87 5.23
N ARG A 36 -3.55 -11.55 6.52
CA ARG A 36 -4.56 -12.17 7.41
C ARG A 36 -5.95 -11.56 7.29
N GLY A 37 -6.11 -10.54 6.46
CA GLY A 37 -7.40 -9.86 6.26
C GLY A 37 -7.75 -8.87 7.37
N ASP A 38 -6.75 -8.33 8.07
CA ASP A 38 -6.96 -7.24 9.01
C ASP A 38 -7.59 -6.03 8.29
N ALA A 39 -8.76 -5.58 8.77
CA ALA A 39 -9.57 -4.60 8.07
C ALA A 39 -8.85 -3.25 7.92
N ASP A 40 -8.16 -2.80 8.97
CA ASP A 40 -7.39 -1.55 8.94
C ASP A 40 -6.23 -1.65 7.95
N ALA A 41 -5.53 -2.79 7.91
CA ALA A 41 -4.47 -3.03 6.95
C ALA A 41 -4.98 -3.09 5.49
N ILE A 42 -6.14 -3.69 5.25
CA ILE A 42 -6.77 -3.72 3.91
C ILE A 42 -7.15 -2.30 3.48
N ASN A 43 -7.84 -1.55 4.35
CA ASN A 43 -8.29 -0.19 4.05
C ASN A 43 -7.10 0.74 3.78
N ALA A 44 -6.04 0.64 4.59
CA ALA A 44 -4.82 1.41 4.39
C ALA A 44 -4.10 1.01 3.09
N MET A 45 -4.01 -0.28 2.76
CA MET A 45 -3.40 -0.74 1.51
C MET A 45 -4.17 -0.25 0.28
N GLN A 46 -5.49 -0.29 0.33
CA GLN A 46 -6.34 0.25 -0.73
C GLN A 46 -6.07 1.76 -0.91
N ALA A 47 -6.04 2.53 0.18
CA ALA A 47 -5.76 3.96 0.13
C ALA A 47 -4.36 4.26 -0.44
N ILE A 48 -3.33 3.50 -0.07
CA ILE A 48 -1.99 3.64 -0.64
C ILE A 48 -2.06 3.49 -2.17
N GLN A 49 -2.70 2.43 -2.66
CA GLN A 49 -2.77 2.15 -4.09
C GLN A 49 -3.54 3.23 -4.86
N GLU A 50 -4.68 3.68 -4.34
CA GLU A 50 -5.52 4.71 -4.97
C GLU A 50 -4.77 6.04 -5.09
N ASN A 51 -3.94 6.40 -4.11
CA ASN A 51 -3.22 7.67 -4.11
C ASN A 51 -1.85 7.59 -4.83
N ARG A 52 -1.28 6.38 -4.98
CA ARG A 52 0.05 6.20 -5.56
C ARG A 52 0.12 6.70 -7.00
N GLU A 53 -0.85 6.34 -7.83
CA GLU A 53 -0.87 6.74 -9.25
C GLU A 53 -0.91 8.27 -9.42
N GLU A 54 -1.74 8.95 -8.63
CA GLU A 54 -1.82 10.41 -8.64
C GLU A 54 -0.50 11.04 -8.17
N PHE A 55 0.10 10.49 -7.11
CA PHE A 55 1.35 10.99 -6.57
C PHE A 55 2.51 10.84 -7.57
N ILE A 56 2.61 9.69 -8.23
CA ILE A 56 3.61 9.45 -9.28
C ILE A 56 3.40 10.45 -10.41
N LYS A 57 2.18 10.58 -10.94
CA LYS A 57 1.87 11.52 -12.03
C LYS A 57 2.24 12.97 -11.67
N LYS A 58 2.06 13.35 -10.41
CA LYS A 58 2.36 14.70 -9.92
C LYS A 58 3.86 15.03 -9.86
N TYR A 59 4.71 14.04 -9.56
CA TYR A 59 6.13 14.26 -9.29
C TYR A 59 7.08 13.60 -10.28
N GLN A 60 6.57 12.77 -11.19
CA GLN A 60 7.37 12.17 -12.24
C GLN A 60 7.97 13.29 -13.12
N PRO A 61 9.30 13.33 -13.30
CA PRO A 61 9.92 14.33 -14.15
C PRO A 61 9.35 14.20 -15.57
N GLN A 62 8.86 15.32 -16.11
CA GLN A 62 8.48 15.40 -17.52
C GLN A 62 9.79 15.33 -18.31
N THR A 63 10.09 14.17 -18.89
CA THR A 63 11.15 14.07 -19.91
C THR A 63 10.66 14.81 -21.16
N THR A 64 11.14 16.04 -21.34
CA THR A 64 11.14 16.78 -22.62
C THR A 64 11.99 16.09 -23.66
#